data_AF-A0A4V6I5T6-F1
#
_entry.id   AF-A0A4V6I5T6-F1
#
_cell.length_a   1.000
_cell.length_b   1.000
_cell.length_c   1.000
_cell.angle_alpha   90.00
_cell.angle_beta   90.00
_cell.angle_gamma   90.00
#
_symmetry.space_group_name_H-M   'P 1'
#
loop_
_entity.id
_entity.type
_entity.pdbx_description
1 polymer ?
#
loop_
_entity_poly.entity_id
_entity_poly.type
_entity_poly.pdbx_seq_one_letter_code
_entity_poly.pdbx_strand_id
1 'polypeptide(L)'
;MGRDNTKTIDNIPIQTLSNQAARRWYNDKLNTIGNPYRTIQDLRQQAEKLHELRNTTKQQARELMQDRIIAWRLNIDPRTKIKPFEYYVKKYSKKGENLDEVYRKIIDSSKRTNDKVNKKYLK
;
A
#
# COMPACT_ATOMS: atom_id res chain seq x y z
N MET A 1 32.74 3.99 14.63
CA MET A 1 31.29 4.25 14.46
C MET A 1 30.82 3.56 13.19
N GLY A 2 30.23 2.37 13.28
CA GLY A 2 29.68 1.67 12.11
C GLY A 2 28.24 1.27 12.41
N ARG A 3 27.26 1.98 11.85
CA ARG A 3 25.91 1.44 11.80
C ARG A 3 25.89 0.48 10.62
N ASP A 4 26.07 -0.79 10.90
CA ASP A 4 25.93 -1.85 9.91
C ASP A 4 24.44 -1.96 9.54
N ASN A 5 24.01 -1.13 8.60
CA ASN A 5 22.64 -1.05 8.12
C ASN A 5 22.46 -2.08 6.99
N THR A 6 22.40 -3.37 7.32
CA THR A 6 22.19 -4.47 6.36
C THR A 6 20.71 -4.69 5.98
N LYS A 7 19.78 -3.87 6.51
CA LYS A 7 18.35 -4.03 6.21
C LYS A 7 18.03 -3.57 4.79
N THR A 8 17.50 -4.50 4.00
CA THR A 8 17.07 -4.26 2.63
C THR A 8 15.61 -4.68 2.43
N ILE A 9 14.95 -4.08 1.45
CA ILE A 9 13.65 -4.50 0.92
C ILE A 9 13.83 -4.67 -0.58
N ASP A 10 13.56 -5.86 -1.11
CA ASP A 10 13.90 -6.24 -2.50
C ASP A 10 15.36 -5.92 -2.89
N ASN A 11 16.30 -6.21 -2.00
CA ASN A 11 17.73 -5.89 -2.18
C ASN A 11 18.06 -4.39 -2.26
N ILE A 12 17.09 -3.51 -1.96
CA ILE A 12 17.31 -2.06 -1.86
C ILE A 12 17.54 -1.71 -0.40
N PRO A 13 18.66 -1.07 -0.02
CA PRO A 13 18.88 -0.64 1.35
C PRO A 13 17.80 0.35 1.79
N ILE A 14 17.32 0.23 3.03
CA ILE A 14 16.31 1.15 3.56
C ILE A 14 16.84 2.60 3.60
N GLN A 15 15.94 3.57 3.52
CA GLN A 15 16.25 5.00 3.62
C GLN A 15 17.19 5.54 2.52
N THR A 16 17.18 4.93 1.32
CA THR A 16 18.03 5.35 0.19
C THR A 16 17.25 5.91 -0.99
N LEU A 17 15.97 5.59 -1.13
CA LEU A 17 15.19 6.01 -2.29
C LEU A 17 14.71 7.46 -2.14
N SER A 18 14.88 8.25 -3.21
CA SER A 18 14.21 9.54 -3.34
C SER A 18 12.67 9.36 -3.33
N ASN A 19 11.93 10.44 -3.06
CA ASN A 19 10.46 10.42 -3.07
C ASN A 19 9.90 9.92 -4.42
N GLN A 20 10.54 10.28 -5.53
CA GLN A 20 10.19 9.79 -6.86
C GLN A 20 10.51 8.31 -7.03
N ALA A 21 11.72 7.86 -6.66
CA ALA A 21 12.11 6.46 -6.78
C ALA A 21 11.25 5.53 -5.91
N ALA A 22 10.98 5.92 -4.67
CA ALA A 22 10.07 5.19 -3.79
C ALA A 22 8.65 5.12 -4.36
N ARG A 23 8.19 6.18 -5.05
CA ARG A 23 6.88 6.18 -5.71
C ARG A 23 6.83 5.26 -6.93
N ARG A 24 7.90 5.20 -7.74
CA ARG A 24 8.03 4.26 -8.85
C ARG A 24 7.98 2.82 -8.33
N TRP A 25 8.85 2.50 -7.37
CA TRP A 25 8.91 1.18 -6.73
C TRP A 25 7.53 0.73 -6.17
N TYR A 26 6.82 1.64 -5.48
CA TYR A 26 5.48 1.35 -4.95
C TYR A 26 4.46 1.01 -6.03
N ASN A 27 4.47 1.75 -7.15
CA ASN A 27 3.55 1.52 -8.26
C ASN A 27 3.89 0.21 -8.98
N ASP A 28 5.17 -0.05 -9.25
CA ASP A 28 5.64 -1.27 -9.91
C ASP A 28 5.27 -2.50 -9.08
N LYS A 29 5.49 -2.46 -7.76
CA LYS A 29 5.04 -3.53 -6.87
C LYS A 29 3.53 -3.71 -6.92
N LEU A 30 2.72 -2.65 -6.82
CA LEU A 30 1.27 -2.79 -6.89
C LEU A 30 0.75 -3.40 -8.19
N ASN A 31 1.39 -3.12 -9.32
CA ASN A 31 1.03 -3.75 -10.58
C ASN A 31 1.27 -5.28 -10.55
N THR A 32 2.26 -5.74 -9.77
CA THR A 32 2.55 -7.17 -9.59
C THR A 32 1.73 -7.85 -8.49
N ILE A 33 1.26 -7.09 -7.48
CA ILE A 33 0.49 -7.55 -6.31
C ILE A 33 -0.77 -8.34 -6.68
N GLY A 34 -1.39 -8.01 -7.80
CA GLY A 34 -2.66 -8.59 -8.21
C GLY A 34 -2.57 -10.00 -8.79
N ASN A 35 -1.38 -10.57 -9.00
CA ASN A 35 -1.21 -11.87 -9.64
C ASN A 35 -1.41 -13.08 -8.70
N PRO A 36 -0.78 -13.16 -7.51
CA PRO A 36 -0.84 -14.37 -6.67
C PRO A 36 -2.20 -14.66 -6.03
N TYR A 37 -3.12 -13.70 -5.97
CA TYR A 37 -4.41 -13.86 -5.28
C TYR A 37 -5.62 -13.88 -6.20
N ARG A 38 -5.43 -13.96 -7.53
CA ARG A 38 -6.55 -14.02 -8.49
C ARG A 38 -7.38 -15.29 -8.35
N THR A 39 -6.80 -16.34 -7.80
CA THR A 39 -7.38 -17.68 -7.72
C THR A 39 -8.17 -17.92 -6.42
N ILE A 40 -8.12 -17.01 -5.45
CA ILE A 40 -8.90 -17.10 -4.21
C ILE A 40 -10.38 -16.88 -4.56
N GLN A 41 -11.21 -17.89 -4.32
CA GLN A 41 -12.65 -17.86 -4.61
C GLN A 41 -13.45 -17.10 -3.53
N ASP A 42 -13.04 -17.20 -2.26
CA ASP A 42 -13.69 -16.48 -1.17
C ASP A 42 -13.36 -14.98 -1.23
N LEU A 43 -14.38 -14.14 -1.46
CA LEU A 43 -14.22 -12.71 -1.67
C LEU A 43 -13.64 -11.99 -0.46
N ARG A 44 -14.00 -12.44 0.75
CA ARG A 44 -13.50 -11.84 1.99
C ARG A 44 -12.00 -12.11 2.13
N GLN A 45 -11.59 -13.37 2.03
CA GLN A 45 -10.19 -13.78 2.12
C GLN A 45 -9.36 -13.11 1.03
N GLN A 46 -9.88 -13.03 -0.20
CA GLN A 46 -9.21 -12.33 -1.29
C GLN A 46 -9.03 -10.84 -0.98
N ALA A 47 -10.06 -10.18 -0.46
CA ALA A 47 -10.01 -8.77 -0.06
C ALA A 47 -9.02 -8.52 1.09
N GLU A 48 -9.02 -9.38 2.11
CA GLU A 48 -8.09 -9.31 3.25
C GLU A 48 -6.64 -9.43 2.78
N LYS A 49 -6.33 -10.43 1.93
CA LYS A 49 -4.96 -10.67 1.43
C LYS A 49 -4.45 -9.56 0.53
N LEU A 50 -5.27 -9.06 -0.40
CA LEU A 50 -4.87 -7.94 -1.26
C LEU A 50 -4.68 -6.65 -0.46
N HIS A 51 -5.52 -6.42 0.55
CA HIS A 51 -5.42 -5.25 1.42
C HIS A 51 -4.17 -5.31 2.32
N GLU A 52 -3.90 -6.47 2.93
CA GLU A 52 -2.68 -6.76 3.69
C GLU A 52 -1.44 -6.45 2.85
N LEU A 53 -1.36 -7.03 1.65
CA LEU A 53 -0.21 -6.84 0.76
C LEU A 53 -0.03 -5.38 0.37
N ARG A 54 -1.09 -4.65 0.02
CA ARG A 54 -1.01 -3.21 -0.26
C ARG A 54 -0.49 -2.43 0.94
N ASN A 55 -0.95 -2.74 2.14
CA ASN A 55 -0.51 -2.05 3.35
C ASN A 55 0.97 -2.31 3.64
N THR A 56 1.41 -3.56 3.49
CA THR A 56 2.83 -3.94 3.59
C THR A 56 3.67 -3.17 2.57
N THR A 57 3.24 -3.08 1.32
CA THR A 57 3.97 -2.32 0.28
C THR A 57 3.99 -0.82 0.55
N LYS A 58 2.94 -0.23 1.14
CA LYS A 58 2.99 1.17 1.61
C LYS A 58 4.03 1.34 2.71
N GLN A 59 4.08 0.43 3.66
CA GLN A 59 5.02 0.48 4.79
C GLN A 59 6.46 0.36 4.27
N GLN A 60 6.71 -0.63 3.43
CA GLN A 60 8.00 -0.85 2.78
C GLN A 60 8.46 0.35 1.96
N ALA A 61 7.56 0.96 1.16
CA ALA A 61 7.89 2.17 0.41
C ALA A 61 8.35 3.31 1.35
N ARG A 62 7.72 3.47 2.52
CA ARG A 62 8.10 4.48 3.52
C ARG A 62 9.40 4.13 4.22
N GLU A 63 9.73 2.86 4.38
CA GLU A 63 11.02 2.42 4.91
C GLU A 63 12.15 2.68 3.92
N LEU A 64 11.89 2.50 2.63
CA LEU A 64 12.84 2.80 1.55
C LEU A 64 13.10 4.31 1.36
N MET A 65 12.16 5.18 1.71
CA MET A 65 12.30 6.64 1.53
C MET A 65 13.45 7.22 2.36
N GLN A 66 14.39 7.91 1.69
CA GLN A 66 15.45 8.69 2.36
C GLN A 66 14.88 9.91 3.11
N ASP A 67 13.78 10.48 2.61
CA ASP A 67 13.08 11.60 3.26
C ASP A 67 12.26 11.09 4.45
N ARG A 68 12.92 11.05 5.62
CA ARG A 68 12.33 10.52 6.86
C ARG A 68 11.21 11.40 7.39
N ILE A 69 11.21 12.70 7.11
CA ILE A 69 10.17 13.64 7.54
C ILE A 69 8.88 13.33 6.78
N ILE A 70 8.93 13.17 5.45
CA ILE A 70 7.75 12.79 4.68
C ILE A 70 7.28 11.39 5.05
N ALA A 71 8.19 10.43 5.22
CA ALA A 71 7.83 9.06 5.63
C ALA A 71 7.07 9.06 6.97
N TRP A 72 7.54 9.84 7.95
CA TRP A 72 6.88 10.02 9.23
C TRP A 72 5.51 10.69 9.09
N ARG A 73 5.40 11.79 8.33
CA ARG A 73 4.12 12.46 8.06
C ARG A 73 3.09 11.51 7.45
N LEU A 74 3.51 10.65 6.52
CA LEU A 74 2.64 9.66 5.89
C LEU A 74 2.10 8.62 6.87
N ASN A 75 2.84 8.33 7.96
CA ASN A 75 2.44 7.40 9.02
C ASN A 75 1.43 8.00 9.99
N ILE A 76 1.45 9.31 10.21
CA ILE A 76 0.59 9.97 11.21
C ILE A 76 -0.64 10.66 10.61
N ASP A 77 -0.56 11.18 9.38
CA ASP A 77 -1.66 11.93 8.77
C ASP A 77 -2.89 11.02 8.62
N PRO A 78 -4.07 11.38 9.19
CA PRO A 78 -5.27 10.58 9.12
C PRO A 78 -5.71 10.16 7.71
N ARG A 79 -5.35 10.94 6.69
CA ARG A 79 -5.68 10.72 5.27
C ARG A 79 -4.74 9.70 4.60
N THR A 80 -3.50 9.59 5.06
CA THR A 80 -2.49 8.71 4.43
C THR A 80 -2.03 7.55 5.28
N LYS A 81 -2.27 7.61 6.60
CA LYS A 81 -1.86 6.54 7.52
C LYS A 81 -2.48 5.21 7.10
N ILE A 82 -1.72 4.13 7.30
CA ILE A 82 -2.18 2.78 7.02
C ILE A 82 -3.39 2.49 7.92
N LYS A 83 -4.41 1.85 7.37
CA LYS A 83 -5.67 1.55 8.07
C LYS A 83 -5.90 0.04 8.05
N PRO A 84 -6.49 -0.51 9.13
CA PRO A 84 -6.86 -1.92 9.19
C PRO A 84 -7.95 -2.24 8.16
N PHE A 85 -8.17 -3.52 7.88
CA PHE A 85 -9.14 -3.98 6.88
C PHE A 85 -10.57 -3.54 7.21
N GLU A 86 -10.92 -3.63 8.48
CA GLU A 86 -12.20 -3.32 9.09
C GLU A 86 -12.58 -1.84 8.91
N TYR A 87 -11.58 -0.96 8.82
CA TYR A 87 -11.83 0.43 8.46
C TYR A 87 -12.45 0.54 7.06
N TYR A 88 -11.96 -0.25 6.09
CA TYR A 88 -12.50 -0.23 4.73
C TYR A 88 -13.81 -0.99 4.60
N VAL A 89 -13.99 -2.08 5.36
CA VAL A 89 -15.30 -2.75 5.48
C VAL A 89 -16.32 -1.71 5.95
N LYS A 90 -16.09 -1.06 7.10
CA LYS A 90 -16.98 -0.02 7.62
C LYS A 90 -17.17 1.17 6.68
N LYS A 91 -16.10 1.60 6.00
CA LYS A 91 -16.15 2.74 5.06
C LYS A 91 -17.03 2.46 3.85
N TYR A 92 -17.00 1.22 3.35
CA TYR A 92 -17.76 0.84 2.16
C TYR A 92 -19.12 0.25 2.49
N SER A 93 -19.34 -0.30 3.68
CA SER A 93 -20.65 -0.75 4.14
C SER A 93 -21.64 0.41 4.23
N LYS A 94 -22.70 0.35 3.43
CA LYS A 94 -23.91 1.18 3.57
C LYS A 94 -25.09 0.32 4.01
N LYS A 95 -26.16 0.96 4.50
CA LYS A 95 -27.40 0.27 4.87
C LYS A 95 -27.95 -0.48 3.65
N GLY A 96 -28.15 -1.79 3.78
CA GLY A 96 -28.67 -2.65 2.71
C GLY A 96 -27.64 -3.13 1.69
N GLU A 97 -26.36 -2.78 1.86
CA GLU A 97 -25.30 -3.23 0.95
C GLU A 97 -24.84 -4.65 1.27
N ASN A 98 -24.67 -5.48 0.23
CA ASN A 98 -24.15 -6.83 0.37
C ASN A 98 -22.64 -6.78 0.71
N LEU A 99 -22.20 -7.62 1.66
CA LEU A 99 -20.79 -7.75 2.02
C LEU A 99 -19.91 -8.15 0.82
N ASP A 100 -20.42 -8.92 -0.13
CA ASP A 100 -19.67 -9.26 -1.34
C ASP A 100 -19.33 -8.02 -2.18
N GLU A 101 -20.24 -7.05 -2.27
CA GLU A 101 -20.00 -5.79 -2.97
C GLU A 101 -18.95 -4.95 -2.22
N VAL A 102 -19.01 -4.95 -0.89
CA VAL A 102 -18.01 -4.32 -0.03
C VAL A 102 -16.62 -4.93 -0.28
N TYR A 103 -16.52 -6.27 -0.32
CA TYR A 103 -15.25 -6.96 -0.57
C TYR A 103 -14.71 -6.70 -1.98
N ARG A 104 -15.56 -6.71 -3.01
CA ARG A 104 -15.16 -6.32 -4.38
C ARG A 104 -14.61 -4.89 -4.45
N LYS A 105 -15.23 -3.94 -3.75
CA LYS A 105 -14.71 -2.56 -3.66
C LYS A 105 -13.33 -2.51 -2.98
N ILE A 106 -13.11 -3.30 -1.95
CA ILE A 106 -11.80 -3.38 -1.28
C ILE A 106 -10.75 -3.97 -2.23
N ILE A 107 -11.07 -5.07 -2.92
CA ILE A 107 -10.22 -5.71 -3.94
C ILE A 107 -9.80 -4.69 -5.00
N ASP A 108 -10.75 -3.95 -5.57
CA ASP A 108 -10.48 -2.93 -6.59
C ASP A 108 -9.63 -1.78 -6.04
N SER A 109 -9.96 -1.29 -4.85
CA SER A 109 -9.21 -0.21 -4.21
C SER A 109 -7.77 -0.61 -3.86
N SER A 110 -7.54 -1.91 -3.62
CA SER A 110 -6.23 -2.45 -3.27
C SER A 110 -5.27 -2.49 -4.45
N LYS A 111 -5.78 -2.44 -5.68
CA LYS A 111 -4.99 -2.41 -6.92
C LYS A 111 -4.71 -0.99 -7.40
N ARG A 112 -5.40 0.02 -6.86
CA ARG A 112 -5.31 1.41 -7.35
C ARG A 112 -4.23 2.22 -6.64
N THR A 113 -3.51 3.00 -7.42
CA THR A 113 -2.57 4.02 -6.95
C THR A 113 -3.25 5.40 -6.97
N ASN A 114 -2.66 6.39 -6.30
CA ASN A 114 -3.21 7.75 -6.26
C ASN A 114 -2.66 8.59 -7.41
N ASP A 115 -3.53 8.96 -8.36
CA ASP A 115 -3.14 9.68 -9.59
C ASP A 115 -2.56 11.07 -9.33
N LYS A 116 -3.06 11.80 -8.33
CA LYS A 116 -2.50 13.12 -7.98
C LYS A 116 -1.06 13.00 -7.48
N VAL A 117 -0.78 11.96 -6.68
CA VAL A 117 0.57 11.66 -6.19
C VAL A 117 1.46 11.18 -7.33
N ASN A 118 0.93 10.36 -8.25
CA ASN A 118 1.65 9.97 -9.46
C ASN A 118 2.04 11.19 -10.29
N LYS A 119 1.09 12.10 -10.56
CA LYS A 119 1.34 13.34 -11.29
C LYS A 119 2.39 14.23 -10.61
N LYS A 120 2.51 14.19 -9.28
CA LYS A 120 3.49 14.98 -8.53
C LYS A 120 4.92 14.43 -8.65
N TYR A 121 5.09 13.10 -8.68
CA TYR A 121 6.40 12.48 -8.55
C TYR A 121 6.87 11.70 -9.79
N LEU A 122 5.97 11.37 -10.72
CA LEU A 122 6.25 10.51 -11.88
C LEU A 122 6.09 11.21 -13.23
N LYS A 123 5.84 12.52 -13.22
CA LYS A 123 5.91 13.35 -14.42
C LYS A 123 7.36 13.68 -14.75
#